data_AF-A0A9P6KNW9-F1
#
_entry.id   AF-A0A9P6KNW9-F1
#
_cell.length_a   1.000
_cell.length_b   1.000
_cell.length_c   1.000
_cell.angle_alpha   90.00
_cell.angle_beta   90.00
_cell.angle_gamma   90.00
#
_symmetry.space_group_name_H-M   'P 1'
#
loop_
_entity.id
_entity.type
_entity.pdbx_description
1 polymer ?
#
loop_
_entity_poly.entity_id
_entity_poly.type
_entity_poly.pdbx_seq_one_letter_code
_entity_poly.pdbx_strand_id
1 'polypeptide(L)'
;MYTRTPAHARWPEKAQYAPNYPIHSLKVVTTPAPAPAPVLRIPIAPVAPAPYASAVFATGIPQYFARTSPPRRSIQPQVRRKISFPKKQVHFNLPLRSPPHRYPPRRASQVSLADHTHGRPPTPADPPRRRTSTHNLAPQPAPPPPPPPSPSHPTVWIVTYAHSLAATPSAAHETLTSHLPPGTPHLYTIHAYNMTPPPPHICSAYSGVSPIVQDYVMRDPRARQAVADAVHSILAHGRREMRMEQQGRRAAETDVALSVCCVHGTHRSVGIAERIAQRLMGMKLGARVVVRHVHRVKGIKDPY
;
A
#
# COMPACT_ATOMS: atom_id res chain seq x y z
N MET A 1 19.52 26.95 -20.65
CA MET A 1 19.04 25.91 -19.71
C MET A 1 17.76 26.41 -19.07
N TYR A 2 16.60 25.93 -19.50
CA TYR A 2 15.30 26.27 -18.91
C TYR A 2 14.74 25.01 -18.24
N THR A 3 14.51 25.07 -16.93
CA THR A 3 13.82 24.02 -16.17
C THR A 3 12.33 24.08 -16.51
N ARG A 4 11.85 23.03 -17.17
CA ARG A 4 10.44 22.86 -17.52
C ARG A 4 9.69 22.41 -16.27
N THR A 5 8.95 23.31 -15.64
CA THR A 5 7.98 22.98 -14.58
C THR A 5 6.91 22.03 -15.16
N PRO A 6 6.54 20.95 -14.47
CA PRO A 6 5.47 20.08 -14.93
C PRO A 6 4.16 20.87 -14.89
N ALA A 7 3.50 20.97 -16.04
CA ALA A 7 2.20 21.59 -16.17
C ALA A 7 1.22 20.89 -15.22
N HIS A 8 0.70 21.62 -14.23
CA HIS A 8 -0.48 21.21 -13.50
C HIS A 8 -1.58 20.93 -14.53
N ALA A 9 -2.11 19.70 -14.53
CA ALA A 9 -3.24 19.34 -15.34
C ALA A 9 -4.43 20.22 -14.92
N ARG A 10 -4.65 21.32 -15.66
CA ARG A 10 -5.88 22.10 -15.62
C ARG A 10 -6.98 21.19 -16.15
N TRP A 11 -7.99 20.94 -15.32
CA TRP A 11 -9.20 20.23 -15.69
C TRP A 11 -9.89 20.92 -16.88
N PRO A 12 -10.48 20.18 -17.84
CA PRO A 12 -11.37 20.79 -18.81
C PRO A 12 -12.64 21.28 -18.09
N GLU A 13 -13.09 22.48 -18.46
CA GLU A 13 -14.26 23.20 -17.94
C GLU A 13 -15.60 22.42 -17.98
N LYS A 14 -15.61 21.21 -18.55
CA LYS A 14 -16.81 20.42 -18.85
C LYS A 14 -16.73 18.96 -18.38
N ALA A 15 -16.11 18.68 -17.24
CA ALA A 15 -16.23 17.36 -16.59
C ALA A 15 -17.65 17.16 -16.00
N GLN A 16 -18.62 16.88 -16.88
CA GLN A 16 -20.06 16.78 -16.61
C GLN A 16 -20.50 15.43 -16.00
N TYR A 17 -20.08 15.06 -14.78
CA TYR A 17 -20.67 13.83 -14.18
C TYR A 17 -21.12 13.91 -12.72
N ALA A 18 -21.40 15.11 -12.20
CA ALA A 18 -22.28 15.21 -11.04
C ALA A 18 -22.96 16.59 -10.97
N PRO A 19 -23.95 16.89 -11.83
CA PRO A 19 -24.57 18.21 -11.92
C PRO A 19 -25.27 18.70 -10.64
N ASN A 20 -25.41 17.86 -9.60
CA ASN A 20 -26.01 18.21 -8.32
C ASN A 20 -25.15 17.84 -7.09
N TYR A 21 -23.86 17.56 -7.26
CA TYR A 21 -23.00 17.40 -6.08
C TYR A 21 -22.62 18.79 -5.57
N PRO A 22 -23.01 19.19 -4.35
CA PRO A 22 -22.41 20.36 -3.74
C PRO A 22 -20.92 20.03 -3.58
N ILE A 23 -20.09 20.70 -4.40
CA ILE A 23 -18.71 20.92 -4.01
C ILE A 23 -18.84 21.81 -2.79
N HIS A 24 -18.91 21.20 -1.61
CA HIS A 24 -18.43 21.88 -0.43
C HIS A 24 -16.97 22.14 -0.74
N SER A 25 -16.70 23.32 -1.31
CA SER A 25 -15.47 24.00 -1.00
C SER A 25 -15.43 23.92 0.52
N LEU A 26 -14.54 23.09 1.04
CA LEU A 26 -14.01 23.35 2.35
C LEU A 26 -13.55 24.80 2.23
N LYS A 27 -14.38 25.73 2.71
CA LYS A 27 -13.87 27.00 3.19
C LYS A 27 -12.87 26.53 4.22
N VAL A 28 -11.61 26.48 3.80
CA VAL A 28 -10.52 26.77 4.71
C VAL A 28 -11.01 28.04 5.37
N VAL A 29 -11.46 27.92 6.62
CA VAL A 29 -11.60 29.08 7.47
C VAL A 29 -10.16 29.54 7.58
N THR A 30 -9.78 30.40 6.65
CA THR A 30 -8.61 31.24 6.81
C THR A 30 -9.00 32.13 7.96
N THR A 31 -8.67 31.67 9.18
CA THR A 31 -8.57 32.56 10.32
C THR A 31 -7.73 33.72 9.82
N PRO A 32 -8.22 34.97 9.80
CA PRO A 32 -7.39 36.09 9.42
C PRO A 32 -6.14 36.02 10.29
N ALA A 33 -4.97 36.02 9.64
CA ALA A 33 -3.71 36.12 10.36
C ALA A 33 -3.82 37.33 11.31
N PRO A 34 -3.36 37.21 12.57
CA PRO A 34 -3.29 38.37 13.46
C PRO A 34 -2.55 39.48 12.72
N ALA A 35 -3.10 40.69 12.77
CA ALA A 35 -2.50 41.86 12.15
C ALA A 35 -1.00 41.90 12.52
N PRO A 36 -0.09 42.11 11.56
CA PRO A 36 1.32 42.20 11.86
C PRO A 36 1.51 43.34 12.87
N ALA A 37 2.18 43.03 13.99
CA ALA A 37 2.63 44.05 14.92
C ALA A 37 3.43 45.12 14.15
N PRO A 38 3.32 46.40 14.51
CA PRO A 38 4.06 47.47 13.82
C PRO A 38 5.56 47.16 13.86
N VAL A 39 6.12 46.92 12.67
CA VAL A 39 7.56 46.75 12.49
C VAL A 39 8.21 48.11 12.72
N LEU A 40 8.95 48.23 13.82
CA LEU A 40 9.88 49.32 14.08
C LEU A 40 10.90 49.37 12.92
N ARG A 41 10.76 50.38 12.05
CA ARG A 41 11.73 50.70 11.01
C ARG A 41 12.99 51.25 11.69
N ILE A 42 14.03 50.42 11.78
CA ILE A 42 15.38 50.90 12.09
C ILE A 42 15.95 51.51 10.80
N PRO A 43 16.38 52.79 10.81
CA PRO A 43 17.03 53.39 9.64
C PRO A 43 18.38 52.71 9.40
N ILE A 44 18.54 52.10 8.21
CA ILE A 44 19.81 51.56 7.73
C ILE A 44 20.59 52.73 7.12
N ALA A 45 21.76 53.02 7.70
CA ALA A 45 22.70 54.01 7.18
C ALA A 45 23.31 53.54 5.84
N PRO A 46 23.60 54.46 4.90
CA PRO A 46 24.22 54.11 3.63
C PRO A 46 25.67 53.67 3.81
N VAL A 47 26.00 52.48 3.30
CA VAL A 47 27.37 51.95 3.24
C VAL A 47 28.10 52.57 2.06
N ALA A 48 29.25 53.18 2.33
CA ALA A 48 30.11 53.83 1.34
C ALA A 48 30.77 52.82 0.38
N PRO A 49 31.00 53.19 -0.90
CA PRO A 49 31.71 52.34 -1.86
C PRO A 49 33.22 52.31 -1.58
N ALA A 50 33.79 51.11 -1.60
CA ALA A 50 35.24 50.90 -1.51
C ALA A 50 35.96 51.29 -2.82
N PRO A 51 37.18 51.86 -2.74
CA PRO A 51 37.91 52.35 -3.91
C PRO A 51 38.60 51.22 -4.70
N TYR A 52 38.53 51.37 -6.03
CA TYR A 52 39.34 50.68 -7.02
C TYR A 52 40.82 51.05 -6.87
N ALA A 53 41.70 50.05 -6.75
CA ALA A 53 43.13 50.22 -6.92
C ALA A 53 43.58 49.42 -8.15
N SER A 54 43.89 50.15 -9.22
CA SER A 54 44.65 49.65 -10.36
C SER A 54 46.14 49.85 -10.08
N ALA A 55 46.96 48.82 -10.27
CA ALA A 55 48.38 48.98 -10.50
C ALA A 55 48.88 47.90 -11.47
N VAL A 56 49.68 48.36 -12.41
CA VAL A 56 50.16 47.67 -13.61
C VAL A 56 51.61 47.22 -13.38
N PHE A 57 52.02 46.24 -14.19
CA PHE A 57 53.37 45.95 -14.71
C PHE A 57 54.19 44.80 -14.14
N ALA A 58 54.51 43.92 -15.11
CA ALA A 58 55.85 43.43 -15.49
C ALA A 58 56.29 42.02 -15.06
N THR A 59 56.43 41.20 -16.12
CA THR A 59 57.55 40.30 -16.46
C THR A 59 57.75 39.01 -15.67
N GLY A 60 57.69 37.88 -16.38
CA GLY A 60 58.26 36.60 -15.92
C GLY A 60 57.70 35.34 -16.59
N ILE A 61 58.06 35.10 -17.86
CA ILE A 61 58.16 33.74 -18.45
C ILE A 61 59.50 33.13 -17.95
N PRO A 62 59.76 31.80 -17.87
CA PRO A 62 58.96 30.59 -18.14
C PRO A 62 58.98 29.56 -16.97
N GLN A 63 58.20 28.48 -17.03
CA GLN A 63 58.76 27.10 -17.01
C GLN A 63 57.69 26.01 -17.09
N TYR A 64 57.93 25.15 -18.08
CA TYR A 64 57.42 23.80 -18.31
C TYR A 64 56.89 23.06 -17.07
N PHE A 65 55.60 22.72 -17.09
CA PHE A 65 55.13 21.48 -16.47
C PHE A 65 54.57 20.56 -17.54
N ALA A 66 55.25 19.44 -17.69
CA ALA A 66 54.91 18.34 -18.55
C ALA A 66 53.49 17.84 -18.24
N ARG A 67 52.63 17.89 -19.26
CA ARG A 67 51.39 17.11 -19.30
C ARG A 67 51.77 15.63 -19.44
N THR A 68 51.76 14.89 -18.36
CA THR A 68 51.71 13.44 -18.40
C THR A 68 50.29 13.02 -18.77
N SER A 69 50.16 12.53 -20.00
CA SER A 69 48.96 11.88 -20.51
C SER A 69 48.57 10.70 -19.63
N PRO A 70 47.28 10.52 -19.26
CA PRO A 70 46.85 9.30 -18.58
C PRO A 70 46.98 8.10 -19.54
N PRO A 71 47.31 6.90 -19.03
CA PRO A 71 47.50 5.72 -19.84
C PRO A 71 46.19 5.29 -20.52
N ARG A 72 46.28 5.17 -21.84
CA ARG A 72 45.29 4.59 -22.75
C ARG A 72 45.02 3.14 -22.34
N ARG A 73 43.93 2.90 -21.60
CA ARG A 73 43.45 1.53 -21.31
C ARG A 73 43.12 0.83 -22.63
N SER A 74 43.98 -0.12 -22.98
CA SER A 74 43.74 -1.13 -24.00
C SER A 74 42.45 -1.89 -23.64
N ILE A 75 41.40 -1.65 -24.42
CA ILE A 75 40.18 -2.43 -24.38
C ILE A 75 40.50 -3.74 -25.10
N GLN A 76 40.83 -4.78 -24.33
CA GLN A 76 40.86 -6.13 -24.87
C GLN A 76 39.44 -6.51 -25.33
N PRO A 77 39.26 -7.03 -26.55
CA PRO A 77 37.99 -7.60 -26.97
C PRO A 77 37.71 -8.85 -26.13
N GLN A 78 36.78 -8.72 -25.19
CA GLN A 78 36.24 -9.85 -24.43
C GLN A 78 35.61 -10.83 -25.42
N VAL A 79 36.25 -11.99 -25.58
CA VAL A 79 35.74 -13.14 -26.32
C VAL A 79 34.39 -13.51 -25.71
N ARG A 80 33.31 -13.25 -26.45
CA ARG A 80 31.95 -13.70 -26.12
C ARG A 80 31.94 -15.23 -26.09
N ARG A 81 32.16 -15.82 -24.90
CA ARG A 81 31.80 -17.20 -24.64
C ARG A 81 30.27 -17.30 -24.72
N LYS A 82 29.77 -17.92 -25.79
CA LYS A 82 28.37 -18.32 -25.92
C LYS A 82 28.08 -19.38 -24.85
N ILE A 83 27.59 -18.95 -23.69
CA ILE A 83 27.04 -19.87 -22.70
C ILE A 83 25.69 -20.34 -23.24
N SER A 84 25.66 -21.56 -23.80
CA SER A 84 24.42 -22.22 -24.18
C SER A 84 23.68 -22.63 -22.92
N PHE A 85 22.61 -21.92 -22.59
CA PHE A 85 21.69 -22.36 -21.56
C PHE A 85 20.83 -23.51 -22.12
N PRO A 86 20.71 -24.66 -21.43
CA PRO A 86 19.77 -25.70 -21.85
C PRO A 86 18.35 -25.13 -21.77
N LYS A 87 17.66 -25.13 -22.91
CA LYS A 87 16.22 -24.85 -23.02
C LYS A 87 15.46 -25.93 -22.24
N LYS A 88 15.26 -25.74 -20.93
CA LYS A 88 14.22 -26.47 -20.19
C LYS A 88 12.87 -25.89 -20.63
N GLN A 89 12.23 -26.57 -21.57
CA GLN A 89 10.82 -26.37 -21.89
C GLN A 89 10.01 -26.70 -20.65
N VAL A 90 9.50 -25.67 -19.97
CA VAL A 90 8.49 -25.84 -18.93
C VAL A 90 7.15 -25.92 -19.64
N HIS A 91 6.63 -27.14 -19.81
CA HIS A 91 5.26 -27.35 -20.27
C HIS A 91 4.30 -26.83 -19.19
N PHE A 92 3.71 -25.67 -19.43
CA PHE A 92 2.53 -25.23 -18.69
C PHE A 92 1.34 -26.03 -19.18
N ASN A 93 1.08 -27.16 -18.53
CA ASN A 93 -0.24 -27.80 -18.59
C ASN A 93 -1.21 -26.93 -17.79
N LEU A 94 -1.75 -25.90 -18.45
CA LEU A 94 -2.94 -25.19 -17.98
C LEU A 94 -4.10 -26.19 -18.00
N PRO A 95 -4.78 -26.48 -16.87
CA PRO A 95 -6.02 -27.23 -16.93
C PRO A 95 -7.02 -26.42 -17.76
N LEU A 96 -7.53 -27.07 -18.81
CA LEU A 96 -8.62 -26.59 -19.63
C LEU A 96 -9.77 -26.14 -18.72
N ARG A 97 -10.03 -24.84 -18.81
CA ARG A 97 -11.24 -24.09 -18.44
C ARG A 97 -12.45 -25.02 -18.23
N SER A 98 -12.77 -25.32 -16.97
CA SER A 98 -14.01 -25.99 -16.62
C SER A 98 -15.19 -25.14 -17.15
N PRO A 99 -16.21 -25.77 -17.76
CA PRO A 99 -17.39 -25.06 -18.26
C PRO A 99 -18.14 -24.37 -17.11
N PRO A 100 -18.91 -23.31 -17.41
CA PRO A 100 -19.62 -22.55 -16.39
C PRO A 100 -20.63 -23.45 -15.65
N HIS A 101 -20.42 -23.62 -14.35
CA HIS A 101 -21.42 -24.21 -13.46
C HIS A 101 -22.69 -23.33 -13.50
N ARG A 102 -23.71 -23.82 -14.21
CA ARG A 102 -25.09 -23.38 -14.02
C ARG A 102 -25.49 -23.76 -12.60
N TYR A 103 -25.57 -22.77 -11.71
CA TYR A 103 -26.23 -22.95 -10.43
C TYR A 103 -27.71 -23.28 -10.71
N PRO A 104 -28.25 -24.41 -10.23
CA PRO A 104 -29.69 -24.63 -10.27
C PRO A 104 -30.38 -23.55 -9.43
N PRO A 105 -31.56 -23.07 -9.84
CA PRO A 105 -32.32 -22.09 -9.08
C PRO A 105 -32.64 -22.65 -7.69
N ARG A 106 -32.19 -21.93 -6.67
CA ARG A 106 -32.47 -22.22 -5.26
C ARG A 106 -33.98 -22.14 -5.05
N ARG A 107 -34.64 -23.30 -4.90
CA ARG A 107 -36.04 -23.39 -4.47
C ARG A 107 -36.21 -22.62 -3.16
N ALA A 108 -37.17 -21.70 -3.14
CA ALA A 108 -37.61 -21.04 -1.93
C ALA A 108 -38.20 -22.10 -0.99
N SER A 109 -37.49 -22.38 0.10
CA SER A 109 -38.05 -23.16 1.21
C SER A 109 -39.15 -22.29 1.85
N GLN A 110 -40.40 -22.65 1.58
CA GLN A 110 -41.53 -22.17 2.38
C GLN A 110 -41.33 -22.70 3.80
N VAL A 111 -40.91 -21.81 4.69
CA VAL A 111 -40.95 -22.07 6.13
C VAL A 111 -42.42 -21.99 6.52
N SER A 112 -43.02 -23.17 6.70
CA SER A 112 -44.35 -23.33 7.28
C SER A 112 -44.33 -22.76 8.69
N LEU A 113 -45.01 -21.64 8.88
CA LEU A 113 -45.20 -20.97 10.15
C LEU A 113 -46.42 -21.60 10.85
N ALA A 114 -46.28 -22.85 11.29
CA ALA A 114 -47.31 -23.51 12.08
C ALA A 114 -46.65 -24.43 13.12
N ASP A 115 -47.20 -24.34 14.33
CA ASP A 115 -47.06 -25.25 15.45
C ASP A 115 -45.71 -25.34 16.15
N HIS A 116 -45.53 -24.52 17.20
CA HIS A 116 -44.87 -24.94 18.45
C HIS A 116 -45.46 -24.19 19.65
N THR A 117 -46.73 -24.47 19.96
CA THR A 117 -47.27 -24.38 21.31
C THR A 117 -47.08 -25.74 21.96
N HIS A 118 -46.23 -25.85 22.98
CA HIS A 118 -46.44 -26.69 24.17
C HIS A 118 -45.32 -26.38 25.19
N GLY A 119 -45.71 -25.72 26.27
CA GLY A 119 -44.86 -25.42 27.41
C GLY A 119 -44.45 -26.69 28.14
N ARG A 120 -43.14 -26.81 28.44
CA ARG A 120 -42.60 -27.79 29.37
C ARG A 120 -42.34 -27.08 30.70
N PRO A 121 -42.89 -27.57 31.83
CA PRO A 121 -42.66 -26.96 33.13
C PRO A 121 -41.20 -27.16 33.58
N PRO A 122 -40.62 -26.19 34.33
CA PRO A 122 -39.27 -26.28 34.85
C PRO A 122 -39.19 -27.32 35.98
N THR A 123 -38.29 -28.30 35.84
CA THR A 123 -37.92 -29.23 36.90
C THR A 123 -37.04 -28.54 37.95
N PRO A 124 -37.24 -28.80 39.25
CA PRO A 124 -36.43 -28.24 40.32
C PRO A 124 -34.99 -28.78 40.26
N ALA A 125 -34.04 -27.87 40.49
CA ALA A 125 -32.60 -28.12 40.43
C ALA A 125 -32.12 -28.96 41.63
N ASP A 126 -31.37 -30.02 41.34
CA ASP A 126 -30.65 -30.80 42.35
C ASP A 126 -29.50 -29.98 42.97
N PRO A 127 -29.23 -30.13 44.28
CA PRO A 127 -28.14 -29.44 44.95
C PRO A 127 -26.77 -29.95 44.47
N PRO A 128 -25.77 -29.06 44.35
CA PRO A 128 -24.45 -29.40 43.81
C PRO A 128 -23.71 -30.37 44.74
N ARG A 129 -23.51 -31.60 44.26
CA ARG A 129 -22.70 -32.64 44.92
C ARG A 129 -21.22 -32.26 44.87
N ARG A 130 -20.69 -31.71 45.96
CA ARG A 130 -19.26 -31.43 46.18
C ARG A 130 -18.46 -32.73 46.14
N ARG A 131 -17.93 -33.08 44.97
CA ARG A 131 -16.90 -34.11 44.83
C ARG A 131 -15.55 -33.51 45.20
N THR A 132 -15.09 -33.80 46.41
CA THR A 132 -13.71 -33.57 46.85
C THR A 132 -12.80 -34.58 46.17
N SER A 133 -12.37 -34.28 44.94
CA SER A 133 -11.34 -35.05 44.26
C SER A 133 -9.97 -34.60 44.76
N THR A 134 -9.36 -35.40 45.64
CA THR A 134 -7.95 -35.28 46.02
C THR A 134 -7.10 -35.84 44.88
N HIS A 135 -6.95 -35.08 43.80
CA HIS A 135 -6.01 -35.41 42.74
C HIS A 135 -4.58 -35.19 43.26
N ASN A 136 -3.84 -36.28 43.41
CA ASN A 136 -2.40 -36.28 43.59
C ASN A 136 -1.74 -35.47 42.46
N LEU A 137 -1.22 -34.29 42.80
CA LEU A 137 -0.43 -33.42 41.92
C LEU A 137 0.96 -34.04 41.74
N ALA A 138 1.05 -35.09 40.91
CA ALA A 138 2.34 -35.46 40.34
C ALA A 138 2.83 -34.26 39.51
N PRO A 139 4.08 -33.79 39.68
CA PRO A 139 4.64 -32.70 38.89
C PRO A 139 4.54 -33.07 37.42
N GLN A 140 3.68 -32.37 36.68
CA GLN A 140 3.56 -32.58 35.25
C GLN A 140 4.91 -32.16 34.63
N PRO A 141 5.61 -33.04 33.92
CA PRO A 141 6.87 -32.69 33.27
C PRO A 141 6.61 -31.46 32.38
N ALA A 142 7.45 -30.44 32.53
CA ALA A 142 7.31 -29.19 31.81
C ALA A 142 7.17 -29.48 30.30
N PRO A 143 6.18 -28.91 29.60
CA PRO A 143 6.02 -29.12 28.18
C PRO A 143 7.31 -28.69 27.46
N PRO A 144 7.75 -29.45 26.44
CA PRO A 144 8.94 -29.09 25.69
C PRO A 144 8.78 -27.66 25.12
N PRO A 145 9.88 -26.89 25.05
CA PRO A 145 9.84 -25.56 24.47
C PRO A 145 9.27 -25.64 23.05
N PRO A 146 8.40 -24.70 22.64
CA PRO A 146 7.82 -24.73 21.30
C PRO A 146 8.95 -24.70 20.26
N PRO A 147 8.80 -25.45 19.15
CA PRO A 147 9.80 -25.45 18.10
C PRO A 147 10.03 -24.01 17.59
N PRO A 148 11.27 -23.68 17.19
CA PRO A 148 11.55 -22.36 16.61
C PRO A 148 10.60 -22.12 15.43
N PRO A 149 10.07 -20.89 15.29
CA PRO A 149 9.10 -20.59 14.24
C PRO A 149 9.69 -20.97 12.89
N SER A 150 8.95 -21.79 12.13
CA SER A 150 9.30 -22.17 10.76
C SER A 150 9.67 -20.93 9.94
N PRO A 151 10.62 -21.04 8.98
CA PRO A 151 11.02 -19.91 8.15
C PRO A 151 9.78 -19.21 7.59
N SER A 152 9.61 -17.95 7.96
CA SER A 152 8.39 -17.19 7.69
C SER A 152 8.20 -17.08 6.18
N HIS A 153 7.07 -17.55 5.68
CA HIS A 153 6.68 -17.30 4.30
C HIS A 153 6.77 -15.79 3.98
N PRO A 154 7.26 -15.40 2.79
CA PRO A 154 7.27 -14.01 2.36
C PRO A 154 5.92 -13.35 2.59
N THR A 155 5.86 -12.19 3.25
CA THR A 155 4.60 -11.50 3.53
C THR A 155 4.44 -10.25 2.66
N VAL A 156 3.34 -10.18 1.92
CA VAL A 156 2.89 -8.97 1.21
C VAL A 156 1.91 -8.20 2.09
N TRP A 157 2.32 -7.02 2.53
CA TRP A 157 1.54 -6.10 3.35
C TRP A 157 0.83 -5.06 2.47
N ILE A 158 -0.49 -4.95 2.61
CA ILE A 158 -1.30 -3.95 1.90
C ILE A 158 -2.01 -3.09 2.93
N VAL A 159 -1.57 -1.85 3.10
CA VAL A 159 -2.10 -0.94 4.11
C VAL A 159 -3.00 0.11 3.47
N THR A 160 -4.22 0.26 3.97
CA THR A 160 -5.13 1.33 3.52
C THR A 160 -5.37 2.36 4.60
N TYR A 161 -5.33 3.63 4.23
CA TYR A 161 -5.55 4.74 5.16
C TYR A 161 -6.31 5.92 4.51
N ALA A 162 -6.85 6.78 5.36
CA ALA A 162 -7.50 8.03 4.96
C ALA A 162 -6.47 9.14 4.70
N HIS A 163 -6.49 9.73 3.51
CA HIS A 163 -5.62 10.86 3.17
C HIS A 163 -5.96 12.11 3.99
N SER A 164 -7.23 12.33 4.34
CA SER A 164 -7.65 13.45 5.20
C SER A 164 -7.02 13.42 6.60
N LEU A 165 -6.70 12.23 7.11
CA LEU A 165 -6.06 12.04 8.42
C LEU A 165 -4.52 11.93 8.32
N ALA A 166 -4.00 11.72 7.11
CA ALA A 166 -2.58 11.60 6.82
C ALA A 166 -2.21 12.53 5.65
N ALA A 167 -2.59 13.80 5.78
CA ALA A 167 -2.45 14.79 4.72
C ALA A 167 -0.98 15.18 4.50
N THR A 168 -0.16 15.11 5.55
CA THR A 168 1.27 15.41 5.47
C THR A 168 2.08 14.13 5.22
N PRO A 169 3.26 14.24 4.55
CA PRO A 169 4.16 13.10 4.38
C PRO A 169 4.58 12.47 5.72
N SER A 170 4.79 13.28 6.76
CA SER A 170 5.15 12.80 8.11
C SER A 170 4.04 11.94 8.72
N ALA A 171 2.79 12.40 8.69
CA ALA A 171 1.66 11.63 9.22
C ALA A 171 1.40 10.35 8.41
N ALA A 172 1.59 10.40 7.08
CA ALA A 172 1.52 9.20 6.24
C ALA A 172 2.63 8.20 6.61
N HIS A 173 3.85 8.69 6.82
CA HIS A 173 4.97 7.84 7.24
C HIS A 173 4.72 7.20 8.61
N GLU A 174 4.26 7.98 9.60
CA GLU A 174 3.89 7.50 10.93
C GLU A 174 2.78 6.43 10.89
N THR A 175 1.78 6.65 10.03
CA THR A 175 0.73 5.64 9.80
C THR A 175 1.33 4.34 9.26
N LEU A 176 2.26 4.41 8.30
CA LEU A 176 2.88 3.22 7.71
C LEU A 176 3.79 2.51 8.71
N THR A 177 4.66 3.22 9.43
CA THR A 177 5.57 2.63 10.43
C THR A 177 4.83 1.99 11.59
N SER A 178 3.70 2.56 12.02
CA SER A 178 2.87 1.96 13.09
C SER A 178 2.17 0.67 12.67
N HIS A 179 1.99 0.43 11.36
CA HIS A 179 1.22 -0.69 10.85
C HIS A 179 2.02 -1.72 10.05
N LEU A 180 3.31 -1.48 9.83
CA LEU A 180 4.22 -2.40 9.14
C LEU A 180 5.26 -2.95 10.12
N PRO A 181 5.72 -4.20 9.94
CA PRO A 181 6.89 -4.69 10.68
C PRO A 181 8.12 -3.80 10.38
N PRO A 182 9.01 -3.59 11.36
CA PRO A 182 10.27 -2.87 11.14
C PRO A 182 11.06 -3.48 9.98
N GLY A 183 11.73 -2.63 9.19
CA GLY A 183 12.51 -3.05 8.02
C GLY A 183 11.70 -3.18 6.73
N THR A 184 10.43 -3.57 6.81
CA THR A 184 9.61 -3.89 5.63
C THR A 184 9.69 -2.84 4.51
N PRO A 185 10.24 -3.18 3.32
CA PRO A 185 10.37 -2.23 2.21
C PRO A 185 9.00 -1.83 1.66
N HIS A 186 8.72 -0.53 1.66
CA HIS A 186 7.51 0.04 1.07
C HIS A 186 7.75 0.43 -0.39
N LEU A 187 6.99 -0.18 -1.31
CA LEU A 187 7.16 0.04 -2.75
C LEU A 187 6.67 1.42 -3.18
N TYR A 188 5.40 1.72 -2.89
CA TYR A 188 4.75 3.00 -3.21
C TYR A 188 3.33 3.09 -2.63
N THR A 189 2.74 4.28 -2.77
CA THR A 189 1.35 4.59 -2.39
C THR A 189 0.48 4.80 -3.64
N ILE A 190 -0.67 4.12 -3.67
CA ILE A 190 -1.72 4.34 -4.67
C ILE A 190 -2.68 5.42 -4.15
N HIS A 191 -2.69 6.56 -4.81
CA HIS A 191 -3.57 7.69 -4.50
C HIS A 191 -4.91 7.55 -5.22
N ALA A 192 -5.91 6.98 -4.55
CA ALA A 192 -7.23 6.68 -5.10
C ALA A 192 -8.26 7.83 -4.94
N TYR A 193 -7.87 8.98 -4.37
CA TYR A 193 -8.80 10.11 -4.18
C TYR A 193 -9.22 10.78 -5.50
N ASN A 194 -8.48 10.58 -6.59
CA ASN A 194 -8.80 11.07 -7.94
C ASN A 194 -9.63 10.07 -8.77
N MET A 195 -9.94 8.89 -8.23
CA MET A 195 -10.74 7.85 -8.88
C MET A 195 -12.23 8.02 -8.59
N THR A 196 -13.08 7.53 -9.48
CA THR A 196 -14.55 7.63 -9.35
C THR A 196 -15.03 6.94 -8.08
N PRO A 197 -15.69 7.65 -7.16
CA PRO A 197 -16.25 7.03 -5.96
C PRO A 197 -17.51 6.20 -6.31
N PRO A 198 -17.86 5.20 -5.48
CA PRO A 198 -19.17 4.57 -5.57
C PRO A 198 -20.30 5.59 -5.33
N PRO A 199 -21.53 5.31 -5.80
CA PRO A 199 -22.68 6.17 -5.54
C PRO A 199 -22.91 6.42 -4.04
N PRO A 200 -23.40 7.61 -3.62
CA PRO A 200 -23.54 7.96 -2.20
C PRO A 200 -24.39 6.96 -1.39
N HIS A 201 -25.50 6.48 -1.95
CA HIS A 201 -26.35 5.49 -1.29
C HIS A 201 -25.61 4.15 -1.03
N ILE A 202 -24.70 3.75 -1.93
CA ILE A 202 -23.82 2.59 -1.71
C ILE A 202 -22.80 2.91 -0.61
N CYS A 203 -22.16 4.08 -0.68
CA CYS A 203 -21.19 4.50 0.33
C CYS A 203 -21.77 4.62 1.74
N SER A 204 -23.06 4.94 1.87
CA SER A 204 -23.75 5.01 3.16
C SER A 204 -24.02 3.64 3.79
N ALA A 205 -24.14 2.59 2.96
CA ALA A 205 -24.53 1.26 3.41
C ALA A 205 -23.34 0.28 3.51
N TYR A 206 -22.31 0.46 2.68
CA TYR A 206 -21.21 -0.47 2.50
C TYR A 206 -19.85 0.24 2.53
N SER A 207 -18.80 -0.48 2.93
CA SER A 207 -17.41 -0.07 2.76
C SER A 207 -16.74 -0.83 1.60
N GLY A 208 -15.49 -0.49 1.30
CA GLY A 208 -14.71 -1.12 0.23
C GLY A 208 -14.45 -2.62 0.39
N VAL A 209 -14.76 -3.24 1.53
CA VAL A 209 -14.67 -4.70 1.67
C VAL A 209 -15.83 -5.40 0.98
N SER A 210 -16.96 -4.71 0.79
CA SER A 210 -18.14 -5.29 0.17
C SER A 210 -17.92 -5.49 -1.34
N PRO A 211 -18.25 -6.67 -1.92
CA PRO A 211 -18.10 -6.93 -3.35
C PRO A 211 -18.76 -5.87 -4.25
N ILE A 212 -19.92 -5.34 -3.85
CA ILE A 212 -20.61 -4.31 -4.62
C ILE A 212 -19.79 -3.02 -4.75
N VAL A 213 -19.11 -2.59 -3.67
CA VAL A 213 -18.23 -1.42 -3.70
C VAL A 213 -17.02 -1.71 -4.56
N GLN A 214 -16.42 -2.89 -4.43
CA GLN A 214 -15.30 -3.30 -5.26
C GLN A 214 -15.65 -3.27 -6.75
N ASP A 215 -16.87 -3.70 -7.12
CA ASP A 215 -17.35 -3.64 -8.51
C ASP A 215 -17.48 -2.21 -9.01
N TYR A 216 -18.06 -1.30 -8.23
CA TYR A 216 -18.13 0.12 -8.59
C TYR A 216 -16.74 0.75 -8.76
N VAL A 217 -15.82 0.48 -7.82
CA VAL A 217 -14.45 1.00 -7.88
C VAL A 217 -13.72 0.46 -9.11
N MET A 218 -13.90 -0.83 -9.44
CA MET A 218 -13.31 -1.45 -10.62
C MET A 218 -13.96 -1.05 -11.95
N ARG A 219 -15.06 -0.28 -11.96
CA ARG A 219 -15.56 0.35 -13.20
C ARG A 219 -14.66 1.50 -13.66
N ASP A 220 -13.92 2.14 -12.76
CA ASP A 220 -12.91 3.13 -13.14
C ASP A 220 -11.69 2.44 -13.80
N PRO A 221 -11.36 2.78 -15.07
CA PRO A 221 -10.20 2.19 -15.75
C PRO A 221 -8.88 2.42 -15.01
N ARG A 222 -8.71 3.56 -14.33
CA ARG A 222 -7.49 3.89 -13.59
C ARG A 222 -7.34 2.99 -12.37
N ALA A 223 -8.44 2.65 -11.70
CA ALA A 223 -8.42 1.72 -10.57
C ALA A 223 -8.03 0.31 -11.03
N ARG A 224 -8.57 -0.16 -12.17
CA ARG A 224 -8.17 -1.46 -12.75
C ARG A 224 -6.69 -1.49 -13.12
N GLN A 225 -6.19 -0.41 -13.74
CA GLN A 225 -4.78 -0.29 -14.09
C GLN A 225 -3.89 -0.30 -12.84
N ALA A 226 -4.23 0.49 -11.82
CA ALA A 226 -3.49 0.52 -10.55
C ALA A 226 -3.43 -0.84 -9.87
N VAL A 227 -4.51 -1.63 -9.89
CA VAL A 227 -4.52 -3.01 -9.39
C VAL A 227 -3.58 -3.91 -10.21
N ALA A 228 -3.59 -3.79 -11.54
CA ALA A 228 -2.71 -4.57 -12.40
C ALA A 228 -1.23 -4.23 -12.18
N ASP A 229 -0.91 -2.93 -12.09
CA ASP A 229 0.45 -2.42 -11.84
C ASP A 229 0.95 -2.86 -10.46
N ALA A 230 0.11 -2.78 -9.42
CA ALA A 230 0.45 -3.25 -8.07
C ALA A 230 0.84 -4.73 -8.06
N VAL A 231 0.01 -5.59 -8.66
CA VAL A 231 0.30 -7.02 -8.76
C VAL A 231 1.60 -7.25 -9.54
N HIS A 232 1.80 -6.55 -10.65
CA HIS A 232 3.03 -6.66 -11.44
C HIS A 232 4.27 -6.23 -10.64
N SER A 233 4.21 -5.10 -9.92
CA SER A 233 5.30 -4.57 -9.09
C SER A 233 5.69 -5.55 -7.97
N ILE A 234 4.72 -6.10 -7.25
CA ILE A 234 4.95 -7.08 -6.17
C ILE A 234 5.64 -8.33 -6.72
N LEU A 235 5.15 -8.87 -7.84
CA LEU A 235 5.76 -10.03 -8.49
C LEU A 235 7.17 -9.73 -9.01
N ALA A 236 7.40 -8.53 -9.54
CA ALA A 236 8.71 -8.10 -10.01
C ALA A 236 9.71 -7.96 -8.85
N HIS A 237 9.25 -7.48 -7.69
CA HIS A 237 10.04 -7.43 -6.47
C HIS A 237 10.41 -8.85 -5.98
N GLY A 238 9.44 -9.74 -5.82
CA GLY A 238 9.72 -11.13 -5.40
C GLY A 238 10.68 -11.87 -6.36
N ARG A 239 10.54 -11.68 -7.68
CA ARG A 239 11.50 -12.24 -8.67
C ARG A 239 12.90 -11.66 -8.54
N ARG A 240 13.03 -10.40 -8.13
CA ARG A 240 14.33 -9.76 -7.90
C ARG A 240 15.01 -10.36 -6.67
N GLU A 241 14.29 -10.50 -5.57
CA GLU A 241 14.82 -11.07 -4.33
C GLU A 241 15.26 -12.52 -4.52
N MET A 242 14.45 -13.37 -5.17
CA MET A 242 14.83 -14.75 -5.50
C MET A 242 16.12 -14.83 -6.34
N ARG A 243 16.33 -13.89 -7.27
CA ARG A 243 17.58 -13.85 -8.07
C ARG A 243 18.78 -13.44 -7.23
N MET A 244 18.61 -12.52 -6.29
CA MET A 244 19.69 -12.11 -5.40
C MET A 244 20.10 -13.27 -4.48
N GLU A 245 19.13 -14.00 -3.93
CA GLU A 245 19.35 -15.19 -3.12
C GLU A 245 20.11 -16.28 -3.91
N GLN A 246 19.69 -16.56 -5.15
CA GLN A 246 20.38 -17.52 -6.03
C GLN A 246 21.83 -17.12 -6.37
N GLN A 247 22.15 -15.84 -6.30
CA GLN A 247 23.51 -15.32 -6.50
C GLN A 247 24.35 -15.37 -5.21
N GLY A 248 23.84 -15.97 -4.13
CA GLY A 248 24.51 -15.99 -2.82
C GLY A 248 24.58 -14.60 -2.17
N ARG A 249 23.83 -13.62 -2.69
CA ARG A 249 23.69 -12.33 -2.02
C ARG A 249 22.65 -12.55 -0.92
N ARG A 250 22.94 -12.03 0.27
CA ARG A 250 22.04 -12.12 1.42
C ARG A 250 20.65 -11.64 0.97
N ALA A 251 19.66 -12.54 1.00
CA ALA A 251 18.29 -12.20 0.64
C ALA A 251 17.86 -11.06 1.56
N ALA A 252 17.65 -9.88 0.98
CA ALA A 252 17.19 -8.73 1.71
C ALA A 252 15.69 -8.95 1.91
N GLU A 253 15.28 -9.25 3.14
CA GLU A 253 13.90 -9.20 3.63
C GLU A 253 12.81 -9.67 2.64
N THR A 254 12.28 -10.87 2.85
CA THR A 254 11.23 -11.44 2.00
C THR A 254 9.89 -10.71 2.02
N ASP A 255 9.75 -9.74 2.93
CA ASP A 255 8.51 -9.01 3.14
C ASP A 255 8.47 -7.75 2.26
N VAL A 256 7.28 -7.37 1.82
CA VAL A 256 7.10 -6.17 0.99
C VAL A 256 5.79 -5.49 1.32
N ALA A 257 5.78 -4.17 1.30
CA ALA A 257 4.59 -3.38 1.57
C ALA A 257 4.18 -2.49 0.39
N LEU A 258 2.88 -2.31 0.23
CA LEU A 258 2.30 -1.21 -0.54
C LEU A 258 1.18 -0.56 0.26
N SER A 259 0.82 0.66 -0.12
CA SER A 259 -0.31 1.33 0.53
C SER A 259 -1.28 1.95 -0.46
N VAL A 260 -2.53 2.12 -0.03
CA VAL A 260 -3.60 2.72 -0.83
C VAL A 260 -4.35 3.73 0.01
N CYS A 261 -4.46 4.96 -0.46
CA CYS A 261 -5.20 6.00 0.25
C CYS A 261 -6.29 6.64 -0.62
N CYS A 262 -7.42 6.95 0.00
CA CYS A 262 -8.44 7.82 -0.57
C CYS A 262 -8.84 8.86 0.47
N VAL A 263 -9.75 9.79 0.15
CA VAL A 263 -10.10 10.90 1.05
C VAL A 263 -10.43 10.41 2.48
N HIS A 264 -11.35 9.45 2.60
CA HIS A 264 -11.83 8.95 3.89
C HIS A 264 -11.26 7.60 4.32
N GLY A 265 -10.53 6.90 3.46
CA GLY A 265 -9.97 5.59 3.81
C GLY A 265 -10.99 4.43 3.89
N THR A 266 -12.24 4.61 3.48
CA THR A 266 -13.32 3.62 3.68
C THR A 266 -13.74 2.85 2.42
N HIS A 267 -13.77 3.48 1.25
CA HIS A 267 -14.37 2.90 0.03
C HIS A 267 -13.35 2.57 -1.05
N ARG A 268 -12.84 3.58 -1.76
CA ARG A 268 -11.96 3.39 -2.94
C ARG A 268 -10.65 2.70 -2.58
N SER A 269 -9.98 3.18 -1.53
CA SER A 269 -8.70 2.61 -1.09
C SER A 269 -8.83 1.16 -0.64
N VAL A 270 -9.85 0.88 0.17
CA VAL A 270 -10.18 -0.47 0.65
C VAL A 270 -10.52 -1.39 -0.52
N GLY A 271 -11.39 -0.95 -1.44
CA GLY A 271 -11.78 -1.77 -2.60
C GLY A 271 -10.62 -2.12 -3.54
N ILE A 272 -9.68 -1.19 -3.76
CA ILE A 272 -8.47 -1.46 -4.55
C ILE A 272 -7.56 -2.45 -3.82
N ALA A 273 -7.30 -2.25 -2.53
CA ALA A 273 -6.46 -3.13 -1.74
C ALA A 273 -6.98 -4.57 -1.70
N GLU A 274 -8.29 -4.74 -1.46
CA GLU A 274 -8.95 -6.05 -1.48
C GLU A 274 -8.84 -6.73 -2.85
N ARG A 275 -9.00 -5.97 -3.94
CA ARG A 275 -8.83 -6.51 -5.30
C ARG A 275 -7.39 -6.92 -5.60
N ILE A 276 -6.39 -6.19 -5.09
CA ILE A 276 -4.98 -6.61 -5.18
C ILE A 276 -4.78 -7.93 -4.42
N ALA A 277 -5.26 -7.99 -3.17
CA ALA A 277 -5.12 -9.16 -2.31
C ALA A 277 -5.76 -10.42 -2.94
N GLN A 278 -7.00 -10.31 -3.41
CA GLN A 278 -7.71 -11.39 -4.11
C GLN A 278 -6.91 -11.93 -5.30
N ARG A 279 -6.32 -11.05 -6.12
CA ARG A 279 -5.49 -11.46 -7.27
C ARG A 279 -4.23 -12.19 -6.84
N LEU A 280 -3.52 -11.69 -5.82
CA LEU A 280 -2.31 -12.34 -5.32
C LEU A 280 -2.62 -13.72 -4.71
N MET A 281 -3.68 -13.83 -3.90
CA MET A 281 -4.11 -15.10 -3.32
C MET A 281 -4.50 -16.13 -4.38
N GLY A 282 -5.16 -15.69 -5.47
CA GLY A 282 -5.51 -16.56 -6.59
C GLY A 282 -4.31 -17.15 -7.35
N MET A 283 -3.12 -16.56 -7.23
CA MET A 283 -1.90 -17.00 -7.93
C MET A 283 -1.11 -18.08 -7.18
N LYS A 284 -1.47 -18.44 -5.92
CA LYS A 284 -0.80 -19.47 -5.11
C LYS A 284 0.73 -19.29 -5.02
N LEU A 285 1.18 -18.06 -4.79
CA LEU A 285 2.61 -17.68 -4.82
C LEU A 285 3.46 -18.24 -3.67
N GLY A 286 2.87 -18.96 -2.70
CA GLY A 286 3.57 -19.37 -1.47
C GLY A 286 3.93 -18.19 -0.55
N ALA A 287 3.34 -17.01 -0.80
CA ALA A 287 3.47 -15.82 0.01
C ALA A 287 2.19 -15.59 0.83
N ARG A 288 2.34 -15.08 2.05
CA ARG A 288 1.23 -14.63 2.89
C ARG A 288 0.81 -13.23 2.44
N VAL A 289 -0.49 -12.98 2.30
CA VAL A 289 -1.01 -11.65 1.98
C VAL A 289 -1.76 -11.12 3.20
N VAL A 290 -1.36 -9.95 3.69
CA VAL A 290 -1.97 -9.30 4.85
C VAL A 290 -2.51 -7.94 4.44
N VAL A 291 -3.82 -7.74 4.60
CA VAL A 291 -4.47 -6.46 4.33
C VAL A 291 -4.82 -5.80 5.67
N ARG A 292 -4.44 -4.53 5.84
CA ARG A 292 -4.75 -3.73 7.03
C ARG A 292 -5.51 -2.47 6.66
N HIS A 293 -6.69 -2.30 7.24
CA HIS A 293 -7.52 -1.11 7.01
C HIS A 293 -7.51 -0.18 8.21
N VAL A 294 -6.60 0.80 8.20
CA VAL A 294 -6.33 1.66 9.36
C VAL A 294 -7.53 2.56 9.70
N HIS A 295 -8.10 3.22 8.70
CA HIS A 295 -9.17 4.21 8.88
C HIS A 295 -10.50 3.76 8.26
N ARG A 296 -10.71 2.45 8.05
CA ARG A 296 -11.99 1.96 7.51
C ARG A 296 -13.08 2.13 8.56
N VAL A 297 -14.17 2.78 8.16
CA VAL A 297 -15.43 2.74 8.89
C VAL A 297 -16.29 1.59 8.35
N LYS A 298 -16.78 0.70 9.23
CA LYS A 298 -17.64 -0.41 8.86
C LYS A 298 -19.01 0.10 8.40
N GLY A 299 -19.45 -0.31 7.22
CA GLY A 299 -20.80 -0.07 6.73
C GLY A 299 -21.83 -0.97 7.41
N ILE A 300 -23.07 -0.50 7.51
CA ILE A 300 -24.18 -1.23 8.16
C ILE A 300 -24.38 -2.62 7.53
N LYS A 301 -24.14 -2.73 6.22
CA LYS A 301 -24.32 -3.97 5.44
C LYS A 301 -23.00 -4.64 5.06
N ASP A 302 -21.90 -4.29 5.73
CA ASP A 302 -20.64 -5.00 5.50
C ASP A 302 -20.71 -6.44 6.02
N PRO A 303 -20.08 -7.39 5.33
CA PRO A 303 -20.09 -8.79 5.72
C PRO A 303 -19.37 -9.06 7.05
N TYR A 304 -18.44 -8.18 7.46
CA TYR A 304 -17.66 -8.30 8.69
C TYR A 304 -17.20 -6.93 9.21
#